data_AF-A0A1Q2LHF5-F1
#
_entry.id   AF-A0A1Q2LHF5-F1
#
_cell.length_a   1.000
_cell.length_b   1.000
_cell.length_c   1.000
_cell.angle_alpha   90.00
_cell.angle_beta   90.00
_cell.angle_gamma   90.00
#
_symmetry.space_group_name_H-M   'P 1'
#
loop_
_entity.id
_entity.type
_entity.pdbx_description
1 polymer ?
#
loop_
_entity_poly.entity_id
_entity_poly.type
_entity_poly.pdbx_seq_one_letter_code
_entity_poly.pdbx_strand_id
1 'polypeptide(L)'
;MQVLKENALVSLDDMLNVVYKNFPNGLTPDENSILKSLKKFATKSSNAWVYSPNAIESKNATQHTLYISYLAKIGKKLGFDIFIGKREQRENIDNKKLSDYANIFELNFIKDDFTRQRALYIDILFVKNKSIHYAFEIENSTNIIEALHRNSVLESSIPKFIVIPNNREEELLGKKEPLFIESIQKNHWQYLLYSDIDKLVNVKYPRLEQFAKDIV
;
A
#
# COMPACT_ATOMS: atom_id res chain seq x y z
N MET A 1 -9.41 8.80 -7.10
CA MET A 1 -8.23 9.67 -7.00
C MET A 1 -7.62 9.97 -8.36
N GLN A 2 -7.30 8.97 -9.19
CA GLN A 2 -6.73 9.17 -10.53
C GLN A 2 -7.49 10.21 -11.38
N VAL A 3 -8.82 10.03 -11.53
CA VAL A 3 -9.69 10.97 -12.27
C VAL A 3 -9.55 12.42 -11.78
N LEU A 4 -9.47 12.62 -10.46
CA LEU A 4 -9.29 13.95 -9.85
C LEU A 4 -7.91 14.54 -10.15
N LYS A 5 -6.85 13.72 -10.22
CA LYS A 5 -5.48 14.18 -10.51
C LYS A 5 -5.28 14.54 -11.98
N GLU A 6 -5.98 13.85 -12.89
CA GLU A 6 -5.85 14.01 -14.34
C GLU A 6 -6.72 15.15 -14.91
N ASN A 7 -7.79 15.55 -14.19
CA ASN A 7 -8.75 16.55 -14.64
C ASN A 7 -8.79 17.73 -13.67
N ALA A 8 -8.75 18.96 -14.20
CA ALA A 8 -8.74 20.17 -13.37
C ALA A 8 -10.05 20.35 -12.56
N LEU A 9 -11.18 19.93 -13.13
CA LEU A 9 -12.52 19.99 -12.53
C LEU A 9 -13.27 18.71 -12.92
N VAL A 10 -13.94 18.09 -11.95
CA VAL A 10 -14.71 16.85 -12.16
C VAL A 10 -16.09 16.98 -11.55
N SER A 11 -17.16 16.81 -12.32
CA SER A 11 -18.53 16.77 -11.80
C SER A 11 -18.85 15.42 -11.15
N LEU A 12 -19.98 15.35 -10.43
CA LEU A 12 -20.46 14.06 -9.92
C LEU A 12 -20.81 13.10 -11.07
N ASP A 13 -21.43 13.61 -12.13
CA ASP A 13 -21.80 12.82 -13.30
C ASP A 13 -20.57 12.26 -14.03
N ASP A 14 -19.48 13.05 -14.12
CA ASP A 14 -18.21 12.57 -14.68
C ASP A 14 -17.66 11.39 -13.87
N MET A 15 -17.69 11.49 -12.54
CA MET A 15 -17.25 10.42 -11.65
C MET A 15 -18.13 9.19 -11.77
N LEU A 16 -19.45 9.37 -11.75
CA LEU A 16 -20.42 8.30 -11.93
C LEU A 16 -20.14 7.57 -13.25
N ASN A 17 -20.03 8.31 -14.35
CA ASN A 17 -19.74 7.76 -15.67
C ASN A 17 -18.44 6.92 -15.68
N VAL A 18 -17.36 7.41 -15.07
CA VAL A 18 -16.10 6.65 -14.98
C VAL A 18 -16.26 5.41 -14.11
N VAL A 19 -16.95 5.52 -12.96
CA VAL A 19 -17.14 4.40 -12.04
C VAL A 19 -18.03 3.31 -12.67
N TYR A 20 -19.19 3.66 -13.22
CA TYR A 20 -20.09 2.71 -13.88
C TYR A 20 -19.42 1.99 -15.06
N LYS A 21 -18.55 2.68 -15.82
CA LYS A 21 -17.78 2.05 -16.90
C LYS A 21 -16.73 1.04 -16.42
N ASN A 22 -16.08 1.32 -15.28
CA ASN A 22 -14.98 0.49 -14.77
C ASN A 22 -15.40 -0.57 -13.76
N PHE A 23 -16.59 -0.43 -13.15
CA PHE A 23 -17.12 -1.35 -12.14
C PHE A 23 -18.54 -1.81 -12.50
N PRO A 24 -18.74 -2.57 -13.59
CA PRO A 24 -20.05 -3.12 -13.91
C PRO A 24 -20.46 -4.20 -12.89
N ASN A 25 -21.77 -4.30 -12.61
CA ASN A 25 -22.46 -5.27 -11.72
C ASN A 25 -22.41 -4.94 -10.21
N GLY A 26 -22.67 -5.91 -9.32
CA GLY A 26 -22.84 -5.72 -7.86
C GLY A 26 -21.65 -5.15 -7.08
N LEU A 27 -20.64 -4.64 -7.77
CA LEU A 27 -19.50 -3.87 -7.26
C LEU A 27 -19.62 -2.36 -7.54
N THR A 28 -20.69 -1.94 -8.23
CA THR A 28 -20.95 -0.54 -8.50
C THR A 28 -21.25 0.20 -7.18
N PRO A 29 -20.41 1.17 -6.79
CA PRO A 29 -20.64 1.99 -5.61
C PRO A 29 -21.90 2.84 -5.78
N ASP A 30 -22.61 3.07 -4.68
CA ASP A 30 -23.71 4.04 -4.67
C ASP A 30 -23.17 5.49 -4.71
N GLU A 31 -24.04 6.42 -5.11
CA GLU A 31 -23.71 7.84 -5.23
C GLU A 31 -23.15 8.43 -3.93
N ASN A 32 -23.67 8.03 -2.75
CA ASN A 32 -23.18 8.56 -1.48
C ASN A 32 -21.76 8.10 -1.18
N SER A 33 -21.41 6.86 -1.52
CA SER A 33 -20.05 6.34 -1.38
C SER A 33 -19.05 7.08 -2.27
N ILE A 34 -19.45 7.43 -3.50
CA ILE A 34 -18.66 8.24 -4.42
C ILE A 34 -18.49 9.66 -3.88
N LEU A 35 -19.58 10.30 -3.42
CA LEU A 35 -19.56 11.61 -2.81
C LEU A 35 -18.70 11.66 -1.54
N LYS A 36 -18.78 10.64 -0.69
CA LYS A 36 -17.93 10.51 0.51
C LYS A 36 -16.46 10.42 0.12
N SER A 37 -16.15 9.69 -0.95
CA SER A 37 -14.78 9.62 -1.48
C SER A 37 -14.32 10.97 -2.03
N LEU A 38 -15.15 11.67 -2.80
CA LEU A 38 -14.84 13.00 -3.31
C LEU A 38 -14.51 13.99 -2.19
N LYS A 39 -15.33 14.03 -1.12
CA LYS A 39 -15.11 14.90 0.05
C LYS A 39 -13.78 14.67 0.75
N LYS A 40 -13.20 13.47 0.68
CA LYS A 40 -11.91 13.15 1.29
C LYS A 40 -10.72 13.68 0.49
N PHE A 41 -10.81 13.67 -0.84
CA PHE A 41 -9.66 13.94 -1.73
C PHE A 41 -9.75 15.27 -2.49
N ALA A 42 -10.92 15.92 -2.48
CA ALA A 42 -11.20 17.08 -3.30
C ALA A 42 -11.99 18.15 -2.53
N THR A 43 -11.86 19.40 -2.98
CA THR A 43 -12.66 20.52 -2.51
C THR A 43 -13.78 20.77 -3.52
N LYS A 44 -15.00 21.02 -3.02
CA LYS A 44 -16.15 21.36 -3.87
C LYS A 44 -16.01 22.79 -4.39
N SER A 45 -16.13 22.97 -5.69
CA SER A 45 -16.16 24.26 -6.38
C SER A 45 -17.42 24.34 -7.24
N SER A 46 -18.43 25.06 -6.75
CA SER A 46 -19.77 25.08 -7.34
C SER A 46 -20.34 23.65 -7.54
N ASN A 47 -20.60 23.24 -8.77
CA ASN A 47 -21.14 21.92 -9.13
C ASN A 47 -20.07 20.85 -9.42
N ALA A 48 -18.79 21.15 -9.20
CA ALA A 48 -17.69 20.26 -9.50
C ALA A 48 -16.70 20.13 -8.32
N TRP A 49 -15.75 19.23 -8.47
CA TRP A 49 -14.74 18.88 -7.47
C TRP A 49 -13.35 19.08 -8.06
N VAL A 50 -12.48 19.71 -7.28
CA VAL A 50 -11.08 19.95 -7.63
C VAL A 50 -10.21 19.15 -6.67
N TYR A 51 -9.25 18.38 -7.19
CA TYR A 51 -8.30 17.66 -6.35
C TYR A 51 -7.66 18.60 -5.35
N SER A 52 -7.60 18.17 -4.08
CA SER A 52 -6.98 18.94 -3.01
C SER A 52 -5.72 18.21 -2.55
N PRO A 53 -4.53 18.61 -3.04
CA PRO A 53 -3.27 18.01 -2.61
C PRO A 53 -3.03 18.14 -1.09
N ASN A 54 -3.63 19.17 -0.48
CA ASN A 54 -3.49 19.46 0.94
C ASN A 54 -4.47 18.71 1.83
N ALA A 55 -5.49 18.03 1.27
CA ALA A 55 -6.37 17.16 2.05
C ALA A 55 -5.57 16.02 2.69
N ILE A 56 -5.97 15.61 3.90
CA ILE A 56 -5.24 14.61 4.68
C ILE A 56 -5.12 13.30 3.90
N GLU A 57 -6.22 12.83 3.31
CA GLU A 57 -6.23 11.59 2.54
C GLU A 57 -5.39 11.67 1.26
N SER A 58 -5.33 12.85 0.62
CA SER A 58 -4.43 13.08 -0.52
C SER A 58 -2.95 13.02 -0.13
N LYS A 59 -2.60 13.60 1.02
CA LYS A 59 -1.25 13.50 1.58
C LYS A 59 -0.90 12.07 1.96
N ASN A 60 -1.81 11.37 2.65
CA ASN A 60 -1.63 9.97 3.05
C ASN A 60 -1.44 9.06 1.83
N ALA A 61 -2.22 9.24 0.76
CA ALA A 61 -2.05 8.48 -0.48
C ALA A 61 -0.70 8.79 -1.15
N THR A 62 -0.28 10.05 -1.17
CA THR A 62 1.03 10.44 -1.74
C THR A 62 2.19 9.85 -0.91
N GLN A 63 2.10 9.89 0.42
CA GLN A 63 3.08 9.26 1.30
C GLN A 63 3.12 7.74 1.11
N HIS A 64 1.96 7.09 1.00
CA HIS A 64 1.87 5.65 0.75
C HIS A 64 2.68 5.26 -0.49
N THR A 65 2.44 5.95 -1.62
CA THR A 65 3.20 5.77 -2.86
C THR A 65 4.69 6.06 -2.68
N LEU A 66 5.05 7.14 -1.98
CA LEU A 66 6.45 7.50 -1.73
C LEU A 66 7.21 6.38 -1.00
N TYR A 67 6.64 5.84 0.07
CA TYR A 67 7.30 4.82 0.89
C TYR A 67 7.39 3.47 0.18
N ILE A 68 6.44 3.10 -0.69
CA ILE A 68 6.60 1.96 -1.61
C ILE A 68 7.83 2.18 -2.51
N SER A 69 8.01 3.38 -3.06
CA SER A 69 9.17 3.68 -3.91
C SER A 69 10.50 3.59 -3.15
N TYR A 70 10.52 3.98 -1.87
CA TYR A 70 11.72 3.89 -1.02
C TYR A 70 12.06 2.44 -0.69
N LEU A 71 11.07 1.63 -0.33
CA LEU A 71 11.26 0.20 -0.12
C LEU A 71 11.77 -0.49 -1.39
N ALA A 72 11.23 -0.15 -2.57
CA ALA A 72 11.74 -0.67 -3.83
C ALA A 72 13.22 -0.33 -4.06
N LYS A 73 13.65 0.90 -3.75
CA LYS A 73 15.06 1.31 -3.81
C LYS A 73 15.91 0.52 -2.81
N ILE A 74 15.43 0.31 -1.59
CA ILE A 74 16.11 -0.46 -0.54
C ILE A 74 16.29 -1.92 -0.97
N GLY A 75 15.22 -2.59 -1.42
CA GLY A 75 15.28 -3.98 -1.86
C GLY A 75 16.23 -4.19 -3.04
N LYS A 76 16.26 -3.25 -4.00
CA LYS A 76 17.26 -3.27 -5.10
C LYS A 76 18.70 -3.18 -4.58
N LYS A 77 18.99 -2.31 -3.60
CA LYS A 77 20.31 -2.23 -2.96
C LYS A 77 20.71 -3.53 -2.25
N LEU A 78 19.73 -4.26 -1.72
CA LEU A 78 19.92 -5.56 -1.08
C LEU A 78 20.02 -6.73 -2.08
N GLY A 79 19.86 -6.46 -3.39
CA GLY A 79 19.94 -7.47 -4.43
C GLY A 79 18.70 -8.37 -4.52
N PHE A 80 17.52 -7.83 -4.20
CA PHE A 80 16.22 -8.47 -4.46
C PHE A 80 15.60 -7.98 -5.76
N ASP A 81 14.82 -8.87 -6.37
CA ASP A 81 13.78 -8.50 -7.33
C ASP A 81 12.60 -7.89 -6.58
N ILE A 82 12.01 -6.84 -7.15
CA ILE A 82 10.92 -6.07 -6.57
C ILE A 82 9.66 -6.34 -7.37
N PHE A 83 8.67 -6.90 -6.67
CA PHE A 83 7.28 -6.91 -7.09
C PHE A 83 6.53 -5.84 -6.31
N ILE A 84 5.81 -4.98 -7.00
CA ILE A 84 4.90 -4.00 -6.41
C ILE A 84 3.47 -4.47 -6.70
N GLY A 85 2.57 -4.38 -5.73
CA GLY A 85 1.18 -4.82 -5.86
C GLY A 85 0.51 -4.23 -7.11
N LYS A 86 -0.31 -5.02 -7.81
CA LYS A 86 -0.92 -4.63 -9.10
C LYS A 86 -1.70 -3.31 -9.01
N ARG A 87 -2.35 -3.05 -7.87
CA ARG A 87 -3.07 -1.80 -7.60
C ARG A 87 -2.13 -0.60 -7.52
N GLU A 88 -0.96 -0.78 -6.92
CA GLU A 88 0.02 0.28 -6.66
C GLU A 88 0.79 0.68 -7.91
N GLN A 89 1.06 -0.27 -8.83
CA GLN A 89 1.92 -0.07 -9.99
C GLN A 89 1.57 1.15 -10.85
N ARG A 90 0.29 1.55 -10.90
CA ARG A 90 -0.18 2.70 -11.69
C ARG A 90 0.00 4.06 -11.00
N GLU A 91 0.24 4.07 -9.69
CA GLU A 91 0.38 5.32 -8.94
C GLU A 91 1.68 6.02 -9.34
N ASN A 92 1.64 7.35 -9.32
CA ASN A 92 2.74 8.20 -9.76
C ASN A 92 3.41 8.90 -8.58
N ILE A 93 4.75 8.92 -8.60
CA ILE A 93 5.60 9.69 -7.70
C ILE A 93 6.76 10.29 -8.50
N ASP A 94 7.01 11.59 -8.37
CA ASP A 94 8.07 12.33 -9.08
C ASP A 94 8.10 12.08 -10.61
N ASN A 95 6.93 12.14 -11.26
CA ASN A 95 6.74 11.88 -12.69
C ASN A 95 7.13 10.46 -13.17
N LYS A 96 7.24 9.50 -12.24
CA LYS A 96 7.44 8.08 -12.53
C LYS A 96 6.30 7.26 -11.97
N LYS A 97 5.96 6.16 -12.64
CA LYS A 97 5.02 5.18 -12.12
C LYS A 97 5.73 4.29 -11.11
N LEU A 98 4.99 3.75 -10.13
CA LEU A 98 5.54 2.74 -9.24
C LEU A 98 6.00 1.49 -10.00
N SER A 99 5.38 1.15 -11.14
CA SER A 99 5.86 0.09 -12.03
C SER A 99 7.32 0.25 -12.45
N ASP A 100 7.82 1.49 -12.57
CA ASP A 100 9.20 1.79 -12.97
C ASP A 100 10.22 1.43 -11.87
N TYR A 101 9.73 1.23 -10.65
CA TYR A 101 10.53 0.77 -9.51
C TYR A 101 10.50 -0.75 -9.33
N ALA A 102 9.58 -1.47 -9.98
CA ALA A 102 9.55 -2.92 -10.02
C ALA A 102 10.47 -3.49 -11.12
N ASN A 103 10.85 -4.75 -11.01
CA ASN A 103 11.54 -5.51 -12.08
C ASN A 103 10.93 -6.90 -12.32
N ILE A 104 9.97 -7.31 -11.48
CA ILE A 104 9.11 -8.46 -11.72
C ILE A 104 7.65 -8.01 -11.62
N PHE A 105 6.82 -8.51 -12.53
CA PHE A 105 5.42 -8.07 -12.66
C PHE A 105 4.42 -9.21 -12.48
N GLU A 106 4.90 -10.44 -12.40
CA GLU A 106 4.09 -11.65 -12.22
C GLU A 106 4.70 -12.54 -11.15
N LEU A 107 3.85 -13.27 -10.42
CA LEU A 107 4.24 -14.18 -9.33
C LEU A 107 4.05 -15.65 -9.73
N ASN A 108 4.38 -16.00 -10.97
CA ASN A 108 4.16 -17.34 -11.55
C ASN A 108 4.90 -18.48 -10.83
N PHE A 109 5.88 -18.16 -9.99
CA PHE A 109 6.56 -19.14 -9.14
C PHE A 109 5.69 -19.64 -7.98
N ILE A 110 4.66 -18.87 -7.58
CA ILE A 110 3.62 -19.32 -6.65
C ILE A 110 2.64 -20.18 -7.44
N LYS A 111 2.66 -21.50 -7.19
CA LYS A 111 1.84 -22.45 -7.95
C LYS A 111 0.36 -22.38 -7.57
N ASP A 112 0.08 -22.27 -6.27
CA ASP A 112 -1.28 -22.15 -5.75
C ASP A 112 -1.92 -20.84 -6.24
N ASP A 113 -3.02 -20.95 -6.99
CA ASP A 113 -3.66 -19.79 -7.61
C ASP A 113 -4.27 -18.86 -6.57
N PHE A 114 -4.90 -19.39 -5.52
CA PHE A 114 -5.50 -18.57 -4.47
C PHE A 114 -4.45 -17.69 -3.77
N THR A 115 -3.33 -18.28 -3.36
CA THR A 115 -2.19 -17.58 -2.76
C THR A 115 -1.61 -16.56 -3.72
N ARG A 116 -1.41 -16.94 -5.00
CA ARG A 116 -0.90 -16.04 -6.02
C ARG A 116 -1.80 -14.82 -6.21
N GLN A 117 -3.11 -15.02 -6.38
CA GLN A 117 -4.08 -13.95 -6.56
C GLN A 117 -4.10 -12.99 -5.37
N ARG A 118 -3.99 -13.51 -4.15
CA ARG A 118 -3.91 -12.68 -2.93
C ARG A 118 -2.59 -11.91 -2.85
N ALA A 119 -1.46 -12.54 -3.18
CA ALA A 119 -0.14 -11.90 -3.16
C ALA A 119 0.00 -10.74 -4.16
N LEU A 120 -0.78 -10.75 -5.25
CA LEU A 120 -0.81 -9.63 -6.22
C LEU A 120 -1.27 -8.29 -5.61
N TYR A 121 -1.94 -8.33 -4.45
CA TYR A 121 -2.48 -7.15 -3.76
C TYR A 121 -1.70 -6.79 -2.49
N ILE A 122 -0.56 -7.41 -2.25
CA ILE A 122 0.39 -6.97 -1.22
C ILE A 122 1.17 -5.78 -1.80
N ASP A 123 1.31 -4.70 -1.04
CA ASP A 123 1.87 -3.44 -1.53
C ASP A 123 3.25 -3.61 -2.18
N ILE A 124 4.17 -4.34 -1.52
CA ILE A 124 5.49 -4.65 -2.07
C ILE A 124 6.06 -5.95 -1.51
N LEU A 125 6.67 -6.75 -2.39
CA LEU A 125 7.35 -7.99 -2.07
C LEU A 125 8.80 -7.93 -2.55
N PHE A 126 9.72 -8.40 -1.72
CA PHE A 126 11.09 -8.65 -2.11
C PHE A 126 11.25 -10.12 -2.44
N VAL A 127 11.69 -10.39 -3.67
CA VAL A 127 11.79 -11.73 -4.23
C VAL A 127 13.24 -12.01 -4.59
N LYS A 128 13.68 -13.24 -4.35
CA LYS A 128 14.99 -13.72 -4.81
C LYS A 128 14.89 -15.19 -5.13
N ASN A 129 15.52 -15.61 -6.24
CA ASN A 129 15.53 -17.01 -6.66
C ASN A 129 14.12 -17.63 -6.70
N LYS A 130 13.12 -16.86 -7.15
CA LYS A 130 11.71 -17.28 -7.22
C LYS A 130 11.09 -17.66 -5.87
N SER A 131 11.55 -17.03 -4.78
CA SER A 131 10.93 -17.11 -3.46
C SER A 131 10.72 -15.71 -2.89
N ILE A 132 9.65 -15.52 -2.11
CA ILE A 132 9.40 -14.28 -1.37
C ILE A 132 10.26 -14.30 -0.11
N HIS A 133 11.06 -13.26 0.08
CA HIS A 133 11.91 -13.09 1.26
C HIS A 133 11.35 -12.07 2.25
N TYR A 134 10.63 -11.06 1.77
CA TYR A 134 9.98 -10.07 2.63
C TYR A 134 8.67 -9.62 2.00
N ALA A 135 7.69 -9.33 2.84
CA ALA A 135 6.44 -8.70 2.45
C ALA A 135 6.20 -7.44 3.30
N PHE A 136 5.72 -6.37 2.66
CA PHE A 136 5.45 -5.12 3.34
C PHE A 136 4.05 -4.62 2.99
N GLU A 137 3.39 -4.05 3.99
CA GLU A 137 2.13 -3.33 3.88
C GLU A 137 2.35 -1.92 4.44
N ILE A 138 2.07 -0.89 3.65
CA ILE A 138 2.28 0.50 4.04
C ILE A 138 0.94 1.04 4.52
N GLU A 139 0.84 1.38 5.81
CA GLU A 139 -0.44 1.71 6.43
C GLU A 139 -0.50 3.14 6.96
N ASN A 140 -1.14 4.02 6.20
CA ASN A 140 -1.39 5.42 6.58
C ASN A 140 -2.77 5.65 7.19
N SER A 141 -3.62 4.62 7.22
CA SER A 141 -4.99 4.69 7.70
C SER A 141 -5.35 3.53 8.64
N THR A 142 -6.59 3.47 9.09
CA THR A 142 -6.98 2.67 10.26
C THR A 142 -7.18 1.16 10.01
N ASN A 143 -7.21 0.68 8.76
CA ASN A 143 -7.62 -0.70 8.48
C ASN A 143 -6.47 -1.69 8.29
N ILE A 144 -5.65 -1.84 9.33
CA ILE A 144 -4.53 -2.80 9.36
C ILE A 144 -5.01 -4.26 9.23
N ILE A 145 -6.24 -4.58 9.66
CA ILE A 145 -6.78 -5.95 9.65
C ILE A 145 -6.85 -6.51 8.22
N GLU A 146 -7.26 -5.71 7.24
CA GLU A 146 -7.30 -6.17 5.85
C GLU A 146 -5.92 -6.52 5.29
N ALA A 147 -4.88 -5.74 5.64
CA ALA A 147 -3.50 -6.03 5.29
C ALA A 147 -3.04 -7.37 5.90
N LEU A 148 -3.38 -7.65 7.15
CA LEU A 148 -3.08 -8.92 7.81
C LEU A 148 -3.74 -10.11 7.07
N HIS A 149 -5.01 -9.99 6.68
CA HIS A 149 -5.73 -11.04 5.96
C HIS A 149 -5.22 -11.30 4.53
N ARG A 150 -4.70 -10.27 3.85
CA ARG A 150 -4.10 -10.47 2.51
C ARG A 150 -2.82 -11.28 2.60
N ASN A 151 -2.01 -11.04 3.61
CA ASN A 151 -0.70 -11.67 3.78
C ASN A 151 -0.75 -13.02 4.50
N SER A 152 -1.87 -13.38 5.15
CA SER A 152 -2.00 -14.64 5.88
C SER A 152 -1.94 -15.91 5.01
N VAL A 153 -1.97 -15.74 3.69
CA VAL A 153 -1.79 -16.85 2.72
C VAL A 153 -0.32 -17.17 2.46
N LEU A 154 0.58 -16.22 2.75
CA LEU A 154 2.02 -16.43 2.62
C LEU A 154 2.51 -17.34 3.76
N GLU A 155 3.62 -18.03 3.53
CA GLU A 155 4.26 -18.84 4.56
C GLU A 155 4.55 -18.00 5.82
N SER A 156 4.27 -18.59 6.99
CA SER A 156 4.43 -17.89 8.27
C SER A 156 5.89 -17.54 8.59
N SER A 157 6.86 -18.26 8.00
CA SER A 157 8.30 -18.03 8.11
C SER A 157 8.79 -16.77 7.37
N ILE A 158 8.03 -16.28 6.38
CA ILE A 158 8.37 -15.07 5.64
C ILE A 158 8.20 -13.87 6.58
N PRO A 159 9.24 -13.06 6.84
CA PRO A 159 9.12 -11.84 7.61
C PRO A 159 8.16 -10.84 6.94
N LYS A 160 7.24 -10.29 7.73
CA LYS A 160 6.21 -9.35 7.26
C LYS A 160 6.33 -8.05 8.03
N PHE A 161 6.24 -6.93 7.32
CA PHE A 161 6.43 -5.61 7.90
C PHE A 161 5.21 -4.72 7.67
N ILE A 162 4.69 -4.18 8.76
CA ILE A 162 3.79 -3.04 8.71
C ILE A 162 4.65 -1.77 8.71
N VAL A 163 4.52 -0.96 7.66
CA VAL A 163 5.29 0.29 7.54
C VAL A 163 4.35 1.47 7.79
N ILE A 164 4.56 2.18 8.89
CA ILE A 164 3.62 3.21 9.38
C ILE A 164 4.30 4.57 9.60
N PRO A 165 3.53 5.68 9.52
CA PRO A 165 3.97 6.97 10.02
C PRO A 165 4.34 6.93 11.51
N ASN A 166 5.35 7.71 11.90
CA ASN A 166 5.82 7.79 13.29
C ASN A 166 4.71 8.09 14.30
N ASN A 167 3.77 8.98 13.97
CA ASN A 167 2.69 9.37 14.87
C ASN A 167 1.62 8.28 15.08
N ARG A 168 1.75 7.12 14.43
CA ARG A 168 0.83 5.98 14.54
C ARG A 168 1.42 4.80 15.31
N GLU A 169 2.64 4.92 15.81
CA GLU A 169 3.30 3.84 16.57
C GLU A 169 2.49 3.47 17.81
N GLU A 170 2.05 4.45 18.60
CA GLU A 170 1.20 4.21 19.79
C GLU A 170 -0.15 3.57 19.43
N GLU A 171 -0.77 3.97 18.32
CA GLU A 171 -2.02 3.39 17.84
C GLU A 171 -1.85 1.90 17.49
N LEU A 172 -0.76 1.56 16.78
CA LEU A 172 -0.45 0.18 16.38
C LEU A 172 -0.20 -0.70 17.61
N LEU A 173 0.67 -0.24 18.52
CA LEU A 173 1.05 -0.99 19.73
C LEU A 173 -0.09 -1.06 20.75
N GLY A 174 -1.02 -0.11 20.71
CA GLY A 174 -2.22 -0.09 21.55
C GLY A 174 -3.30 -1.08 21.13
N LYS A 175 -3.18 -1.74 19.97
CA LYS A 175 -4.16 -2.73 19.49
C LYS A 175 -4.17 -3.98 20.34
N LYS A 176 -5.35 -4.33 20.84
CA LYS A 176 -5.58 -5.47 21.77
C LYS A 176 -6.61 -6.46 21.26
N GLU A 177 -7.15 -6.23 20.06
CA GLU A 177 -8.13 -7.10 19.44
C GLU A 177 -7.53 -8.52 19.29
N PRO A 178 -8.19 -9.60 19.77
CA PRO A 178 -7.61 -10.94 19.77
C PRO A 178 -7.15 -11.41 18.38
N LEU A 179 -7.96 -11.17 17.35
CA LEU A 179 -7.64 -11.52 15.96
C LEU A 179 -6.40 -10.80 15.44
N PHE A 180 -6.15 -9.57 15.92
CA PHE A 180 -4.95 -8.83 15.57
C PHE A 180 -3.73 -9.51 16.22
N ILE A 181 -3.74 -9.70 17.53
CA ILE A 181 -2.64 -10.32 18.28
C ILE A 181 -2.30 -11.71 17.72
N GLU A 182 -3.31 -12.57 17.53
CA GLU A 182 -3.12 -13.91 16.97
C GLU A 182 -2.47 -13.88 15.59
N SER A 183 -2.89 -12.93 14.74
CA SER A 183 -2.33 -12.79 13.40
C SER A 183 -0.88 -12.30 13.43
N ILE A 184 -0.55 -11.36 14.31
CA ILE A 184 0.82 -10.87 14.51
C ILE A 184 1.74 -12.02 14.94
N GLN A 185 1.34 -12.76 15.99
CA GLN A 185 2.12 -13.85 16.56
C GLN A 185 2.30 -15.01 15.58
N LYS A 186 1.23 -15.41 14.89
CA LYS A 186 1.26 -16.55 13.97
C LYS A 186 2.13 -16.31 12.73
N ASN A 187 2.24 -15.05 12.28
CA ASN A 187 2.81 -14.73 10.97
C ASN A 187 4.09 -13.89 11.04
N HIS A 188 4.71 -13.75 12.23
CA HIS A 188 5.94 -13.01 12.48
C HIS A 188 5.90 -11.58 11.93
N TRP A 189 4.85 -10.85 12.27
CA TRP A 189 4.75 -9.45 11.89
C TRP A 189 5.62 -8.58 12.78
N GLN A 190 6.40 -7.74 12.12
CA GLN A 190 7.15 -6.65 12.72
C GLN A 190 6.68 -5.34 12.10
N TYR A 191 7.18 -4.22 12.60
CA TYR A 191 6.91 -2.92 12.01
C TYR A 191 8.17 -2.10 11.82
N LEU A 192 8.07 -1.15 10.89
CA LEU A 192 9.06 -0.13 10.60
C LEU A 192 8.35 1.22 10.59
N LEU A 193 9.00 2.24 11.15
CA LEU A 193 8.51 3.60 11.00
C LEU A 193 9.00 4.20 9.70
N TYR A 194 8.27 5.21 9.24
CA TYR A 194 8.68 6.10 8.16
C TYR A 194 10.10 6.65 8.36
N SER A 195 10.41 7.13 9.58
CA SER A 195 11.78 7.56 9.91
C SER A 195 12.84 6.47 9.79
N ASP A 196 12.48 5.20 9.92
CA ASP A 196 13.42 4.08 9.76
C ASP A 196 13.71 3.83 8.29
N ILE A 197 12.67 3.88 7.44
CA ILE A 197 12.81 3.81 5.98
C ILE A 197 13.64 4.99 5.44
N ASP A 198 13.41 6.21 5.96
CA ASP A 198 14.19 7.39 5.58
C ASP A 198 15.70 7.23 5.87
N LYS A 199 16.06 6.57 6.98
CA LYS A 199 17.47 6.24 7.28
C LYS A 199 17.98 5.17 6.31
N LEU A 200 17.19 4.11 6.09
CA LEU A 200 17.58 2.96 5.28
C LEU A 200 17.75 3.30 3.79
N VAL A 201 16.90 4.16 3.24
CA VAL A 201 16.97 4.52 1.81
C VAL A 201 18.23 5.31 1.48
N ASN A 202 18.82 6.01 2.44
CA ASN A 202 20.00 6.85 2.25
C ASN A 202 21.34 6.14 2.50
N VAL A 203 21.34 4.97 3.16
CA VAL A 203 22.58 4.21 3.38
C VAL A 203 22.95 3.33 2.17
N LYS A 204 24.24 3.03 2.03
CA LYS A 204 24.77 2.18 0.94
C LYS A 204 24.41 0.70 1.13
N TYR A 205 24.46 0.22 2.37
CA TYR A 205 24.18 -1.17 2.74
C TYR A 205 23.09 -1.21 3.82
N PRO A 206 21.81 -1.08 3.44
CA PRO A 206 20.71 -1.10 4.41
C PRO A 206 20.64 -2.46 5.12
N ARG A 207 20.10 -2.46 6.35
CA ARG A 207 19.82 -3.67 7.14
C ARG A 207 18.43 -3.52 7.74
N LEU A 208 17.44 -4.20 7.18
CA LEU A 208 16.04 -4.05 7.61
C LEU A 208 15.86 -4.50 9.06
N GLU A 209 16.51 -5.61 9.41
CA GLU A 209 16.42 -6.28 10.70
C GLU A 209 16.94 -5.42 11.85
N GLN A 210 17.82 -4.45 11.57
CA GLN A 210 18.34 -3.53 12.57
C GLN A 210 17.27 -2.56 13.09
N PHE A 211 16.27 -2.25 12.26
CA PHE A 211 15.19 -1.33 12.59
C PHE A 211 13.85 -2.03 12.80
N ALA A 212 13.78 -3.34 12.52
CA ALA A 212 12.62 -4.16 12.73
C ALA A 212 12.24 -4.17 14.21
N LYS A 213 11.00 -3.81 14.51
CA LYS A 213 10.45 -3.78 15.87
C LYS A 213 9.30 -4.77 15.99
N ASP A 214 9.23 -5.44 17.12
CA ASP A 214 8.13 -6.37 17.41
C ASP A 214 6.87 -5.60 17.84
N ILE A 215 5.70 -6.10 17.43
CA ILE A 215 4.40 -5.47 17.72
C ILE A 215 3.83 -5.96 19.07
N VAL A 216 4.23 -7.16 19.52
CA VAL A 216 3.78 -7.82 20.77
C VAL A 216 4.93 -8.57 21.41
#